data_AF-A0A162DBS3-F1
#
_entry.id   AF-A0A162DBS3-F1
#
_cell.length_a   1.000
_cell.length_b   1.000
_cell.length_c   1.000
_cell.angle_alpha   90.00
_cell.angle_beta   90.00
_cell.angle_gamma   90.00
#
_symmetry.space_group_name_H-M   'P 1'
#
loop_
_entity.id
_entity.type
_entity.pdbx_description
1 polymer ?
#
loop_
_entity_poly.entity_id
_entity_poly.type
_entity_poly.pdbx_seq_one_letter_code
_entity_poly.pdbx_strand_id
1 'polypeptide(L)'
;ITMKRAREKITTMGQQLNLNQHCIDMAVNFYGMALARRLTNGRKSSHVVAACIYITCRMEGTAPFNLNIPSVDPCLYVMRYANRMNFGDKTHEVSRTALRLVQRMKRDWIHTGRRPSGLCGAALLIAARIHGFNRTVLDVIKEVKVHENTVRKRMQEFGETASSSLTLEEFMQVDLEEEHDPPAFLKSRKKDRSDKVEEEATEEMVKLEEEINRQIALSLAKKRGPWAKY
;
A
#
# COMPACT_ATOMS: atom_id res chain seq x y z
N ILE A 1 -1.64 19.61 -29.69
CA ILE A 1 -2.46 18.84 -30.67
C ILE A 1 -3.79 19.54 -30.81
N THR A 2 -4.24 19.77 -32.05
CA THR A 2 -5.53 20.42 -32.32
C THR A 2 -6.69 19.46 -32.05
N MET A 3 -7.84 19.99 -31.63
CA MET A 3 -9.04 19.19 -31.31
C MET A 3 -9.48 18.28 -32.47
N LYS A 4 -9.32 18.74 -33.72
CA LYS A 4 -9.64 17.96 -34.92
C LYS A 4 -8.80 16.67 -35.03
N ARG A 5 -7.48 16.77 -34.85
CA ARG A 5 -6.57 15.62 -34.86
C ARG A 5 -6.80 14.68 -33.67
N ALA A 6 -7.21 15.21 -32.52
CA ALA A 6 -7.57 14.39 -31.37
C ALA A 6 -8.87 13.62 -31.60
N ARG A 7 -9.89 14.27 -32.19
CA ARG A 7 -11.15 13.63 -32.59
C ARG A 7 -10.89 12.48 -33.57
N GLU A 8 -10.11 12.72 -34.63
CA GLU A 8 -9.74 11.67 -35.58
C GLU A 8 -9.11 10.45 -34.87
N LYS A 9 -8.13 10.68 -33.99
CA LYS A 9 -7.48 9.60 -33.23
C LYS A 9 -8.43 8.86 -32.29
N ILE A 10 -9.28 9.58 -31.56
CA ILE A 10 -10.26 8.98 -30.63
C ILE A 10 -11.27 8.16 -31.43
N THR A 11 -11.74 8.65 -32.57
CA THR A 11 -12.67 7.94 -33.45
C THR A 11 -12.03 6.68 -34.04
N THR A 12 -10.81 6.76 -34.58
CA THR A 12 -10.11 5.59 -35.11
C THR A 12 -9.88 4.53 -34.03
N MET A 13 -9.41 4.92 -32.84
CA MET A 13 -9.20 3.98 -31.74
C MET A 13 -10.52 3.43 -31.19
N GLY A 14 -11.56 4.25 -31.10
CA GLY A 14 -12.89 3.82 -30.65
C GLY A 14 -13.56 2.84 -31.61
N GLN A 15 -13.41 3.05 -32.92
CA GLN A 15 -13.87 2.13 -33.95
C GLN A 15 -13.12 0.79 -33.90
N GLN A 16 -11.78 0.81 -33.71
CA GLN A 16 -10.98 -0.41 -33.53
C GLN A 16 -11.39 -1.22 -32.29
N LEU A 17 -11.89 -0.54 -31.25
CA LEU A 17 -12.37 -1.13 -30.01
C LEU A 17 -13.86 -1.46 -30.06
N ASN A 18 -14.51 -1.30 -31.21
CA ASN A 18 -15.92 -1.56 -31.45
C ASN A 18 -16.85 -0.81 -30.46
N LEU A 19 -16.48 0.42 -30.09
CA LEU A 19 -17.24 1.27 -29.18
C LEU A 19 -18.42 1.93 -29.90
N ASN A 20 -19.50 2.16 -29.17
CA ASN A 20 -20.64 2.89 -29.68
C ASN A 20 -20.26 4.35 -29.98
N GLN A 21 -20.92 4.96 -30.97
CA GLN A 21 -20.67 6.34 -31.37
C GLN A 21 -20.87 7.32 -30.21
N HIS A 22 -21.82 7.02 -29.31
CA HIS A 22 -22.04 7.80 -28.09
C HIS A 22 -20.81 7.84 -27.17
N CYS A 23 -20.17 6.69 -26.92
CA CYS A 23 -18.94 6.60 -26.13
C CYS A 23 -17.81 7.43 -26.77
N ILE A 24 -17.70 7.38 -28.10
CA ILE A 24 -16.66 8.09 -28.85
C ILE A 24 -16.85 9.60 -28.73
N ASP A 25 -18.07 10.10 -28.91
CA ASP A 25 -18.36 11.54 -28.78
C ASP A 25 -18.16 12.04 -27.34
N MET A 26 -18.51 11.22 -26.35
CA MET A 26 -18.24 11.52 -24.95
C MET A 26 -16.72 11.57 -24.67
N ALA A 27 -15.93 10.68 -25.27
CA ALA A 27 -14.48 10.65 -25.07
C ALA A 27 -13.81 11.89 -25.69
N VAL A 28 -14.33 12.37 -26.81
CA VAL A 28 -13.91 13.64 -27.42
C VAL A 28 -14.26 14.83 -26.52
N ASN A 29 -15.43 14.82 -25.88
CA ASN A 29 -15.81 15.86 -24.91
C ASN A 29 -14.87 15.89 -23.70
N PHE A 30 -14.54 14.72 -23.13
CA PHE A 30 -13.55 14.62 -22.05
C PHE A 30 -12.15 15.11 -22.47
N TYR A 31 -11.73 14.81 -23.69
CA TYR A 31 -10.48 15.35 -24.23
C TYR A 31 -10.53 16.87 -24.35
N GLY A 32 -11.66 17.44 -24.78
CA GLY A 32 -11.89 18.89 -24.80
C GLY A 32 -11.78 19.53 -23.42
N MET A 33 -12.37 18.91 -22.40
CA MET A 33 -12.23 19.35 -21.00
C MET A 33 -10.78 19.26 -20.50
N ALA A 34 -10.06 18.20 -20.86
CA ALA A 34 -8.66 18.04 -20.51
C ALA A 34 -7.76 19.11 -21.19
N LEU A 35 -8.09 19.48 -22.43
CA LEU A 35 -7.40 20.54 -23.16
C LEU A 35 -7.64 21.91 -22.52
N ALA A 36 -8.89 22.23 -22.16
CA ALA A 36 -9.25 23.49 -21.49
C ALA A 36 -8.50 23.67 -20.16
N ARG A 37 -8.28 22.57 -19.42
CA ARG A 37 -7.53 22.55 -18.15
C ARG A 37 -6.01 22.38 -18.34
N ARG A 38 -5.50 22.45 -19.57
CA ARG A 38 -4.06 22.28 -19.92
C ARG A 38 -3.46 20.93 -19.46
N LEU A 39 -4.29 19.90 -19.22
CA LEU A 39 -3.85 18.57 -18.77
C LEU A 39 -3.18 17.74 -19.89
N THR A 40 -3.28 18.21 -21.12
CA THR A 40 -2.71 17.57 -22.32
C THR A 40 -1.27 18.02 -22.61
N ASN A 41 -0.76 19.04 -21.92
CA ASN A 41 0.57 19.60 -22.17
C ASN A 41 1.67 18.71 -21.59
N GLY A 42 2.76 18.51 -22.33
CA GLY A 42 3.92 17.71 -21.89
C GLY A 42 3.70 16.19 -21.88
N ARG A 43 2.52 15.69 -22.25
CA ARG A 43 2.19 14.25 -22.28
C ARG A 43 2.03 13.75 -23.71
N LYS A 44 2.46 12.52 -23.98
CA LYS A 44 2.23 11.89 -25.30
C LYS A 44 0.73 11.78 -25.56
N SER A 45 0.31 12.21 -26.74
CA SER A 45 -1.09 12.21 -27.19
C SER A 45 -1.80 10.88 -27.03
N SER A 46 -1.09 9.77 -27.28
CA SER A 46 -1.63 8.42 -27.21
C SER A 46 -2.14 8.08 -25.81
N HIS A 47 -1.40 8.46 -24.76
CA HIS A 47 -1.81 8.23 -23.37
C HIS A 47 -3.04 9.05 -22.99
N VAL A 48 -3.11 10.30 -23.45
CA VAL A 48 -4.24 11.18 -23.16
C VAL A 48 -5.51 10.66 -23.84
N VAL A 49 -5.41 10.28 -25.11
CA VAL A 49 -6.51 9.67 -25.87
C VAL A 49 -6.99 8.38 -25.22
N ALA A 50 -6.06 7.48 -24.87
CA ALA A 50 -6.40 6.23 -24.18
C ALA A 50 -7.06 6.47 -22.82
N ALA A 51 -6.60 7.45 -22.04
CA ALA A 51 -7.20 7.79 -20.75
C ALA A 51 -8.63 8.32 -20.89
N CYS A 52 -8.90 9.18 -21.88
CA CYS A 52 -10.25 9.69 -22.15
C CYS A 52 -11.21 8.56 -22.55
N ILE A 53 -10.78 7.65 -23.42
CA ILE A 53 -11.56 6.47 -23.83
C ILE A 53 -11.80 5.53 -22.64
N TYR A 54 -10.80 5.31 -21.79
CA TYR A 54 -10.95 4.47 -20.61
C TYR A 54 -11.98 5.03 -19.61
N ILE A 55 -11.95 6.35 -19.35
CA ILE A 55 -12.89 7.01 -18.45
C ILE A 55 -14.34 6.86 -18.96
N THR A 56 -14.57 7.09 -20.26
CA THR A 56 -15.91 6.94 -20.84
C THR A 56 -16.45 5.52 -20.77
N CYS A 57 -15.60 4.53 -21.08
CA CYS A 57 -16.05 3.14 -21.06
C CYS A 57 -16.34 2.67 -19.63
N ARG A 58 -15.63 3.21 -18.63
CA ARG A 58 -15.92 2.95 -17.21
C ARG A 58 -17.22 3.62 -16.76
N MET A 59 -17.54 4.82 -17.25
CA MET A 59 -18.72 5.57 -16.86
C MET A 59 -20.01 5.02 -17.46
N GLU A 60 -19.99 4.61 -18.73
CA GLU A 60 -21.17 4.03 -19.39
C GLU A 60 -21.40 2.56 -19.06
N GLY A 61 -20.47 1.89 -18.37
CA GLY A 61 -20.56 0.47 -18.08
C GLY A 61 -20.57 -0.42 -19.33
N THR A 62 -20.11 0.11 -20.47
CA THR A 62 -20.09 -0.60 -21.74
C THR A 62 -19.05 -1.72 -21.70
N ALA A 63 -19.52 -2.93 -22.07
CA ALA A 63 -18.83 -4.20 -21.88
C ALA A 63 -17.37 -4.33 -22.39
N PRO A 64 -16.87 -3.67 -23.45
CA PRO A 64 -15.50 -3.93 -23.92
C PRO A 64 -14.40 -3.43 -22.96
N PHE A 65 -14.72 -2.54 -22.01
CA PHE A 65 -13.81 -2.14 -20.93
C PHE A 65 -14.44 -2.21 -19.53
N ASN A 66 -15.51 -3.00 -19.36
CA ASN A 66 -15.63 -3.77 -18.13
C ASN A 66 -14.55 -4.84 -18.16
N LEU A 67 -13.31 -4.37 -18.09
CA LEU A 67 -12.13 -5.15 -17.78
C LEU A 67 -12.36 -5.64 -16.36
N ASN A 68 -13.13 -6.72 -16.24
CA ASN A 68 -13.07 -7.61 -15.11
C ASN A 68 -11.68 -8.26 -15.20
N ILE A 69 -10.64 -7.46 -14.93
CA ILE A 69 -9.29 -7.95 -14.74
C ILE A 69 -9.43 -8.80 -13.51
N PRO A 70 -9.40 -10.14 -13.64
CA PRO A 70 -9.53 -10.98 -12.47
C PRO A 70 -8.39 -10.57 -11.54
N SER A 71 -8.73 -10.24 -10.29
CA SER A 71 -7.71 -9.98 -9.29
C SER A 71 -6.87 -11.24 -9.18
N VAL A 72 -5.59 -11.14 -9.60
CA VAL A 72 -4.74 -12.32 -9.63
C VAL A 72 -4.51 -12.77 -8.20
N ASP A 73 -5.00 -13.97 -7.87
CA ASP A 73 -4.86 -14.51 -6.53
C ASP A 73 -3.37 -14.72 -6.23
N PRO A 74 -2.83 -14.14 -5.13
CA PRO A 74 -1.46 -14.34 -4.73
C PRO A 74 -1.06 -15.83 -4.61
N CYS A 75 -2.00 -16.70 -4.26
CA CYS A 75 -1.81 -18.14 -4.14
C CYS A 75 -1.20 -18.79 -5.39
N LEU A 76 -1.55 -18.28 -6.58
CA LEU A 76 -1.06 -18.81 -7.86
C LEU A 76 0.45 -18.63 -8.05
N TYR A 77 1.05 -17.63 -7.39
CA TYR A 77 2.47 -17.35 -7.52
C TYR A 77 3.34 -18.25 -6.64
N VAL A 78 2.78 -18.81 -5.56
CA VAL A 78 3.54 -19.54 -4.53
C VAL A 78 4.24 -20.76 -5.12
N MET A 79 3.51 -21.64 -5.81
CA MET A 79 4.09 -22.84 -6.42
C MET A 79 5.18 -22.51 -7.44
N ARG A 80 4.97 -21.48 -8.27
CA ARG A 80 5.95 -21.07 -9.27
C ARG A 80 7.24 -20.58 -8.63
N TYR A 81 7.16 -19.77 -7.56
CA TYR A 81 8.34 -19.28 -6.87
C TYR A 81 9.04 -20.37 -6.05
N ALA A 82 8.29 -21.27 -5.43
CA ALA A 82 8.87 -22.38 -4.67
C ALA A 82 9.71 -23.31 -5.56
N ASN A 83 9.22 -23.64 -6.75
CA ASN A 83 9.96 -24.44 -7.73
C ASN A 83 11.27 -23.75 -8.17
N ARG A 84 11.28 -22.41 -8.26
CA ARG A 84 12.50 -21.66 -8.62
C ARG A 84 13.51 -21.55 -7.48
N MET A 85 13.06 -21.60 -6.23
CA MET A 85 13.94 -21.56 -5.04
C MET A 85 14.56 -22.92 -4.67
N ASN A 86 14.19 -23.98 -5.39
CA ASN A 86 14.81 -25.31 -5.31
C ASN A 86 14.91 -25.85 -3.87
N PHE A 87 13.75 -26.13 -3.26
CA PHE A 87 13.65 -26.72 -1.91
C PHE A 87 13.83 -28.25 -1.88
N GLY A 88 14.18 -28.86 -3.02
CA GLY A 88 14.34 -30.32 -3.14
C GLY A 88 13.02 -31.06 -2.88
N ASP A 89 13.10 -32.17 -2.16
CA ASP A 89 11.94 -33.06 -1.90
C ASP A 89 10.84 -32.39 -1.08
N LYS A 90 11.20 -31.39 -0.24
CA LYS A 90 10.26 -30.66 0.62
C LYS A 90 9.55 -29.50 -0.08
N THR A 91 9.75 -29.30 -1.39
CA THR A 91 9.16 -28.17 -2.14
C THR A 91 7.63 -28.13 -2.01
N HIS A 92 6.97 -29.28 -2.04
CA HIS A 92 5.51 -29.36 -1.88
C HIS A 92 5.05 -28.97 -0.46
N GLU A 93 5.77 -29.41 0.57
CA GLU A 93 5.45 -29.09 1.97
C GLU A 93 5.61 -27.59 2.25
N VAL A 94 6.74 -27.01 1.83
CA VAL A 94 7.02 -25.57 1.94
C VAL A 94 5.96 -24.75 1.21
N SER A 95 5.59 -25.18 0.01
CA SER A 95 4.56 -24.49 -0.79
C SER A 95 3.19 -24.55 -0.13
N ARG A 96 2.81 -25.68 0.49
CA ARG A 96 1.53 -25.84 1.19
C ARG A 96 1.45 -24.92 2.42
N THR A 97 2.52 -24.86 3.21
CA THR A 97 2.62 -23.94 4.35
C THR A 97 2.59 -22.48 3.87
N ALA A 98 3.34 -22.14 2.82
CA ALA A 98 3.34 -20.80 2.24
C ALA A 98 1.97 -20.39 1.68
N LEU A 99 1.23 -21.31 1.05
CA LEU A 99 -0.12 -21.08 0.57
C LEU A 99 -1.06 -20.72 1.72
N ARG A 100 -1.01 -21.49 2.81
CA ARG A 100 -1.83 -21.26 4.01
C ARG A 100 -1.50 -19.93 4.67
N LEU A 101 -0.22 -19.56 4.75
CA LEU A 101 0.21 -18.23 5.18
C LEU A 101 -0.38 -17.12 4.30
N VAL A 102 -0.30 -17.25 2.97
CA VAL A 102 -0.85 -16.25 2.05
C VAL A 102 -2.38 -16.13 2.18
N GLN A 103 -3.09 -17.24 2.37
CA GLN A 103 -4.53 -17.24 2.63
C GLN A 103 -4.88 -16.54 3.95
N ARG A 104 -4.10 -16.78 5.00
CA ARG A 104 -4.23 -16.06 6.27
C ARG A 104 -4.01 -14.57 6.09
N MET A 105 -2.93 -14.19 5.42
CA MET A 105 -2.61 -12.79 5.08
C MET A 105 -3.71 -12.13 4.21
N LYS A 106 -4.47 -12.91 3.44
CA LYS A 106 -5.63 -12.42 2.67
C LYS A 106 -6.80 -12.07 3.59
N ARG A 107 -7.09 -12.91 4.59
CA ARG A 107 -8.11 -12.70 5.64
C ARG A 107 -7.74 -11.54 6.58
N ASP A 108 -6.46 -11.41 6.94
CA ASP A 108 -5.96 -10.33 7.81
C ASP A 108 -5.82 -8.96 7.08
N TRP A 109 -6.45 -8.77 5.92
CA TRP A 109 -6.41 -7.53 5.12
C TRP A 109 -5.01 -6.95 4.80
N ILE A 110 -3.94 -7.76 4.88
CA ILE A 110 -2.59 -7.29 4.57
C ILE A 110 -2.27 -7.35 3.06
N HIS A 111 -3.11 -8.02 2.25
CA HIS A 111 -2.93 -8.16 0.80
C HIS A 111 -3.57 -7.03 -0.03
N THR A 112 -4.68 -6.45 0.42
CA THR A 112 -5.55 -5.58 -0.38
C THR A 112 -4.82 -4.31 -0.81
N GLY A 113 -4.91 -3.95 -2.10
CA GLY A 113 -4.29 -2.75 -2.66
C GLY A 113 -2.75 -2.80 -2.76
N ARG A 114 -2.14 -3.98 -2.61
CA ARG A 114 -0.67 -4.16 -2.56
C ARG A 114 -0.19 -5.18 -3.57
N ARG A 115 1.11 -5.13 -3.89
CA ARG A 115 1.71 -6.03 -4.89
C ARG A 115 1.77 -7.47 -4.35
N PRO A 116 1.10 -8.44 -4.99
CA PRO A 116 0.98 -9.81 -4.48
C PRO A 116 2.32 -10.55 -4.42
N SER A 117 3.25 -10.21 -5.32
CA SER A 117 4.60 -10.79 -5.35
C SER A 117 5.31 -10.63 -4.00
N GLY A 118 5.29 -9.42 -3.42
CA GLY A 118 5.98 -9.17 -2.14
C GLY A 118 5.41 -9.96 -0.96
N LEU A 119 4.10 -10.21 -0.97
CA LEU A 119 3.42 -11.03 0.03
C LEU A 119 3.85 -12.50 -0.09
N CYS A 120 3.85 -13.04 -1.31
CA CYS A 120 4.27 -14.41 -1.58
C CYS A 120 5.75 -14.63 -1.21
N GLY A 121 6.61 -13.65 -1.47
CA GLY A 121 8.02 -13.69 -1.07
C GLY A 121 8.20 -13.74 0.45
N ALA A 122 7.46 -12.93 1.19
CA ALA A 122 7.48 -12.97 2.65
C ALA A 122 6.96 -14.31 3.19
N ALA A 123 5.83 -14.79 2.68
CA ALA A 123 5.26 -16.08 3.08
C ALA A 123 6.19 -17.27 2.78
N LEU A 124 6.83 -17.29 1.61
CA LEU A 124 7.81 -18.32 1.25
C LEU A 124 9.06 -18.28 2.13
N LEU A 125 9.52 -17.09 2.53
CA LEU A 125 10.66 -16.97 3.43
C LEU A 125 10.33 -17.48 4.85
N ILE A 126 9.12 -17.21 5.34
CA ILE A 126 8.63 -17.73 6.62
C ILE A 126 8.48 -19.26 6.55
N ALA A 127 7.84 -19.78 5.50
CA ALA A 127 7.68 -21.21 5.28
C ALA A 127 9.03 -21.94 5.11
N ALA A 128 9.99 -21.34 4.40
CA ALA A 128 11.32 -21.91 4.25
C ALA A 128 12.00 -22.07 5.62
N ARG A 129 11.93 -21.06 6.49
CA ARG A 129 12.47 -21.14 7.86
C ARG A 129 11.81 -22.22 8.70
N ILE A 130 10.48 -22.32 8.64
CA ILE A 130 9.70 -23.34 9.33
C ILE A 130 10.20 -24.75 8.99
N HIS A 131 10.50 -25.00 7.71
CA HIS A 131 10.96 -26.30 7.22
C HIS A 131 12.48 -26.51 7.32
N GLY A 132 13.20 -25.60 8.00
CA GLY A 132 14.64 -25.70 8.26
C GLY A 132 15.55 -25.19 7.13
N PHE A 133 15.00 -24.50 6.12
CA PHE A 133 15.79 -23.90 5.04
C PHE A 133 16.14 -22.44 5.36
N ASN A 134 17.41 -22.19 5.70
CA ASN A 134 17.94 -20.85 5.91
C ASN A 134 18.25 -20.14 4.58
N ARG A 135 17.21 -19.67 3.89
CA ARG A 135 17.34 -18.79 2.70
C ARG A 135 17.50 -17.33 3.13
N THR A 136 18.31 -16.58 2.40
CA THR A 136 18.45 -15.14 2.64
C THR A 136 17.33 -14.36 1.96
N VAL A 137 17.06 -13.14 2.43
CA VAL A 137 16.06 -12.26 1.79
C VAL A 137 16.46 -11.96 0.34
N LEU A 138 17.77 -11.89 0.06
CA LEU A 138 18.32 -11.65 -1.28
C LEU A 138 17.99 -12.78 -2.26
N ASP A 139 18.01 -14.03 -1.80
CA ASP A 139 17.66 -15.20 -2.63
C ASP A 139 16.19 -15.14 -3.07
N VAL A 140 15.30 -14.76 -2.15
CA VAL A 140 13.86 -14.60 -2.42
C VAL A 140 13.61 -13.42 -3.37
N ILE A 141 14.32 -12.31 -3.18
CA ILE A 141 14.20 -11.12 -4.03
C ILE A 141 14.58 -11.41 -5.48
N LYS A 142 15.64 -12.21 -5.69
CA LYS A 142 16.05 -12.64 -7.03
C LYS A 142 14.91 -13.33 -7.78
N GLU A 143 14.09 -14.10 -7.10
CA GLU A 143 12.96 -14.81 -7.73
C GLU A 143 11.69 -13.96 -7.88
N VAL A 144 11.32 -13.23 -6.82
CA VAL A 144 10.04 -12.52 -6.72
C VAL A 144 10.08 -11.13 -7.39
N LYS A 145 11.28 -10.61 -7.70
CA LYS A 145 11.50 -9.31 -8.36
C LYS A 145 10.80 -8.16 -7.63
N VAL A 146 11.12 -8.02 -6.34
CA VAL A 146 10.64 -6.96 -5.44
C VAL A 146 11.81 -6.43 -4.62
N HIS A 147 11.72 -5.20 -4.14
CA HIS A 147 12.77 -4.61 -3.33
C HIS A 147 12.80 -5.21 -1.91
N GLU A 148 13.98 -5.24 -1.28
CA GLU A 148 14.20 -5.89 0.02
C GLU A 148 13.32 -5.32 1.14
N ASN A 149 13.23 -3.98 1.20
CA ASN A 149 12.40 -3.32 2.20
C ASN A 149 10.92 -3.67 2.05
N THR A 150 10.47 -4.04 0.85
CA THR A 150 9.08 -4.48 0.64
C THR A 150 8.82 -5.82 1.31
N VAL A 151 9.72 -6.80 1.17
CA VAL A 151 9.59 -8.12 1.83
C VAL A 151 9.70 -7.97 3.34
N ARG A 152 10.68 -7.20 3.83
CA ARG A 152 10.88 -6.95 5.27
C ARG A 152 9.66 -6.29 5.92
N LYS A 153 9.08 -5.26 5.30
CA LYS A 153 7.85 -4.62 5.80
C LYS A 153 6.68 -5.60 5.89
N ARG A 154 6.52 -6.49 4.91
CA ARG A 154 5.45 -7.51 4.92
C ARG A 154 5.63 -8.52 6.04
N MET A 155 6.87 -8.91 6.34
CA MET A 155 7.16 -9.78 7.48
C MET A 155 6.87 -9.10 8.82
N GLN A 156 7.23 -7.81 8.96
CA GLN A 156 6.92 -7.03 10.16
C GLN A 156 5.41 -6.87 10.36
N GLU A 157 4.68 -6.53 9.30
CA GLU A 157 3.21 -6.41 9.32
C GLU A 157 2.55 -7.75 9.69
N PHE A 158 3.08 -8.90 9.23
CA PHE A 158 2.60 -10.21 9.67
C PHE A 158 2.97 -10.52 11.13
N GLY A 159 4.11 -10.04 11.61
CA GLY A 159 4.52 -10.19 13.01
C GLY A 159 3.67 -9.38 13.99
N GLU A 160 2.89 -8.41 13.52
CA GLU A 160 1.94 -7.64 14.35
C GLU A 160 0.56 -8.33 14.45
N THR A 161 0.28 -9.35 13.62
CA THR A 161 -1.01 -10.05 13.67
C THR A 161 -1.04 -11.16 14.72
N ALA A 162 -2.23 -11.51 15.21
CA ALA A 162 -2.44 -12.59 16.17
C ALA A 162 -2.01 -13.98 15.66
N SER A 163 -1.89 -14.16 14.35
CA SER A 163 -1.39 -15.41 13.76
C SER A 163 0.10 -15.64 13.97
N SER A 164 0.85 -14.60 14.32
CA SER A 164 2.30 -14.69 14.53
C SER A 164 2.69 -15.36 15.85
N SER A 165 1.81 -15.35 16.84
CA SER A 165 2.05 -15.94 18.16
C SER A 165 1.73 -17.44 18.22
N LEU A 166 1.05 -17.98 17.21
CA LEU A 166 0.70 -19.40 17.15
C LEU A 166 1.90 -20.30 16.88
N THR A 167 1.87 -21.50 17.45
CA THR A 167 2.83 -22.54 17.09
C THR A 167 2.57 -23.08 15.69
N LEU A 168 3.57 -23.74 15.10
CA LEU A 168 3.46 -24.30 13.75
C LEU A 168 2.30 -25.28 13.61
N GLU A 169 2.10 -26.13 14.60
CA GLU A 169 1.07 -27.18 14.58
C GLU A 169 -0.34 -26.58 14.72
N GLU A 170 -0.50 -25.65 15.66
CA GLU A 170 -1.74 -24.88 15.84
C GLU A 170 -2.09 -24.10 14.57
N PHE A 171 -1.11 -23.44 13.95
CA PHE A 171 -1.30 -22.70 12.71
C PHE A 171 -1.77 -23.58 11.56
N MET A 172 -1.37 -24.86 11.52
CA MET A 172 -1.75 -25.81 10.47
C MET A 172 -3.11 -26.47 10.72
N GLN A 173 -3.67 -26.37 11.93
CA GLN A 173 -4.96 -26.97 12.28
C GLN A 173 -6.08 -25.92 12.41
N VAL A 174 -5.80 -24.79 13.06
CA VAL A 174 -6.80 -23.78 13.42
C VAL A 174 -6.69 -22.58 12.49
N ASP A 175 -7.83 -22.14 11.95
CA ASP A 175 -7.99 -20.82 11.35
C ASP A 175 -8.60 -19.91 12.42
N LEU A 176 -7.88 -18.87 12.86
CA LEU A 176 -8.43 -17.86 13.78
C LEU A 176 -9.57 -17.08 13.11
N GLU A 177 -10.61 -16.71 13.85
CA GLU A 177 -11.70 -15.87 13.31
C GLU A 177 -11.37 -14.38 13.33
N GLU A 178 -10.48 -13.94 14.22
CA GLU A 178 -10.12 -12.53 14.34
C GLU A 178 -9.46 -12.01 13.06
N GLU A 179 -10.04 -10.97 12.46
CA GLU A 179 -9.47 -10.24 11.33
C GLU A 179 -8.63 -9.05 11.82
N HIS A 180 -7.64 -8.67 11.01
CA HIS A 180 -6.78 -7.52 11.28
C HIS A 180 -7.13 -6.34 10.37
N ASP A 181 -7.01 -5.12 10.89
CA ASP A 181 -7.16 -3.91 10.08
C ASP A 181 -6.00 -3.73 9.08
N PRO A 182 -6.23 -3.12 7.91
CA PRO A 182 -5.18 -2.88 6.95
C PRO A 182 -4.13 -1.88 7.50
N PRO A 183 -2.81 -2.11 7.31
CA PRO A 183 -1.75 -1.25 7.84
C PRO A 183 -1.81 0.25 7.50
N ALA A 184 -2.56 0.65 6.47
CA ALA A 184 -2.80 2.08 6.19
C ALA A 184 -3.62 2.74 7.30
N PHE A 185 -4.61 2.02 7.83
CA PHE A 185 -5.47 2.48 8.92
C PHE A 185 -4.70 2.57 10.24
N LEU A 186 -3.91 1.55 10.57
CA LEU A 186 -3.07 1.53 11.77
C LEU A 186 -2.06 2.67 11.79
N LYS A 187 -1.39 2.94 10.65
CA LYS A 187 -0.42 4.04 10.56
C LYS A 187 -1.06 5.39 10.77
N SER A 188 -2.25 5.61 10.20
CA SER A 188 -3.01 6.84 10.43
C SER A 188 -3.33 6.99 11.92
N ARG A 189 -3.94 5.98 12.55
CA ARG A 189 -4.27 6.03 13.98
C ARG A 189 -3.06 6.17 14.90
N LYS A 190 -1.95 5.49 14.59
CA LYS A 190 -0.72 5.59 15.37
C LYS A 190 -0.12 6.98 15.28
N LYS A 191 -0.19 7.61 14.10
CA LYS A 191 0.21 8.99 13.90
C LYS A 191 -0.70 9.95 14.66
N ASP A 192 -2.02 9.82 14.53
CA ASP A 192 -2.96 10.67 15.26
C ASP A 192 -2.76 10.56 16.78
N ARG A 193 -2.39 9.37 17.26
CA ARG A 193 -2.06 9.15 18.69
C ARG A 193 -0.70 9.75 19.08
N SER A 194 0.32 9.65 18.24
CA SER A 194 1.62 10.29 18.52
C SER A 194 1.50 11.80 18.51
N ASP A 195 0.77 12.36 17.55
CA ASP A 195 0.57 13.80 17.39
C ASP A 195 -0.17 14.36 18.63
N LYS A 196 -1.16 13.63 19.16
CA LYS A 196 -1.83 13.99 20.44
C LYS A 196 -0.90 13.95 21.65
N VAL A 197 -0.05 12.94 21.75
CA VAL A 197 0.90 12.82 22.88
C VAL A 197 1.97 13.92 22.79
N GLU A 198 2.41 14.27 21.58
CA GLU A 198 3.31 15.40 21.37
C GLU A 198 2.63 16.73 21.71
N GLU A 199 1.37 16.93 21.32
CA GLU A 199 0.57 18.11 21.72
C GLU A 199 0.45 18.21 23.25
N GLU A 200 0.04 17.13 23.92
CA GLU A 200 -0.05 17.07 25.39
C GLU A 200 1.30 17.37 26.06
N ALA A 201 2.39 16.80 25.57
CA ALA A 201 3.73 17.05 26.10
C ALA A 201 4.18 18.51 25.89
N THR A 202 3.85 19.13 24.74
CA THR A 202 4.15 20.54 24.50
C THR A 202 3.34 21.46 25.42
N GLU A 203 2.06 21.15 25.67
CA GLU A 203 1.25 21.90 26.62
C GLU A 203 1.78 21.79 28.06
N GLU A 204 2.21 20.60 28.48
CA GLU A 204 2.85 20.39 29.78
C GLU A 204 4.17 21.15 29.91
N MET A 205 5.01 21.14 28.87
CA MET A 205 6.25 21.92 28.84
C MET A 205 5.99 23.43 28.97
N VAL A 206 5.00 23.97 28.25
CA VAL A 206 4.64 25.40 28.33
C VAL A 206 4.18 25.76 29.74
N LYS A 207 3.33 24.93 30.37
CA LYS A 207 2.87 25.16 31.75
C LYS A 207 4.03 25.15 32.76
N LEU A 208 4.99 24.23 32.59
CA LEU A 208 6.18 24.16 33.44
C LEU A 208 7.08 25.40 33.25
N GLU A 209 7.26 25.86 32.02
CA GLU A 209 8.07 27.04 31.73
C GLU A 209 7.45 28.33 32.29
N GLU A 210 6.13 28.47 32.23
CA GLU A 210 5.41 29.54 32.91
C GLU A 210 5.60 29.49 34.43
N GLU A 211 5.56 28.32 35.04
CA GLU A 211 5.73 28.16 36.49
C GLU A 211 7.16 28.49 36.95
N ILE A 212 8.17 28.04 36.19
CA ILE A 212 9.57 28.39 36.43
C ILE A 212 9.76 29.91 36.34
N ASN A 213 9.20 30.54 35.30
CA ASN A 213 9.29 31.99 35.12
C ASN A 213 8.59 32.76 36.26
N ARG A 214 7.43 32.28 36.74
CA ARG A 214 6.77 32.83 37.93
C ARG A 214 7.66 32.75 39.17
N GLN A 215 8.31 31.61 39.41
CA GLN A 215 9.18 31.43 40.58
C GLN A 215 10.47 32.24 40.50
N ILE A 216 11.05 32.40 39.30
CA ILE A 216 12.19 33.29 39.06
C ILE A 216 11.80 34.74 39.35
N ALA A 217 10.63 35.20 38.88
CA ALA A 217 10.14 36.56 39.11
C ALA A 217 9.94 36.84 40.62
N LEU A 218 9.31 35.93 41.36
CA LEU A 218 9.14 36.02 42.81
C LEU A 218 10.49 36.09 43.54
N SER A 219 11.46 35.26 43.11
CA SER A 219 12.81 35.23 43.67
C SER A 219 13.60 36.52 43.40
N LEU A 220 13.43 37.12 42.22
CA LEU A 220 14.04 38.41 41.86
C LEU A 220 13.39 39.59 42.59
N ALA A 221 12.07 39.56 42.80
CA ALA A 221 11.36 40.58 43.57
C ALA A 221 11.83 40.64 45.03
N LYS A 222 12.09 39.48 45.66
CA LYS A 222 12.71 39.40 47.01
C LYS A 222 14.12 40.00 47.09
N LYS A 223 14.87 40.03 45.99
CA LYS A 223 16.25 40.55 45.96
C LYS A 223 16.32 42.08 45.78
N ARG A 224 15.22 42.76 45.45
CA ARG A 224 15.16 44.23 45.38
C ARG A 224 14.98 44.83 46.79
N GLY A 225 16.00 44.68 47.62
CA GLY A 225 16.13 45.40 48.88
C GLY A 225 16.53 46.87 48.68
N PRO A 226 16.53 47.70 49.76
CA PRO A 226 16.60 49.17 49.71
C PRO A 226 17.82 49.80 49.02
N TRP A 227 18.83 49.01 48.65
CA TRP A 227 20.12 49.45 48.12
C TRP A 227 20.24 49.38 46.59
N ALA A 228 19.20 48.94 45.87
CA ALA A 228 19.26 48.69 44.42
C ALA A 228 19.21 49.96 43.52
N LYS A 229 19.37 51.17 44.08
CA LYS A 229 19.21 52.44 43.35
C LYS A 229 20.39 53.43 43.52
N TYR A 230 21.52 52.96 44.03
CA TYR A 230 22.80 53.70 43.98
C TYR A 230 23.73 53.04 42.97
#